data_AF-H9FKY2-F1
#
_entry.id   AF-H9FKY2-F1
#
_cell.length_a   1.000
_cell.length_b   1.000
_cell.length_c   1.000
_cell.angle_alpha   90.00
_cell.angle_beta   90.00
_cell.angle_gamma   90.00
#
_symmetry.space_group_name_H-M   'P 1'
#
loop_
_entity.id
_entity.type
_entity.pdbx_description
1 polymer ?
#
loop_
_entity_poly.entity_id
_entity_poly.type
_entity_poly.pdbx_seq_one_letter_code
_entity_poly.pdbx_strand_id
1 'polypeptide(L)'
;DFELVVILEGMVEATAMTTQCRSSYLPGELLWGHRFEPVLFQRGSQYEVDYRHFHRTYEVPGTPVCSAKELDERAEQASHSLKSSFPGSLT
;
A
#
# COMPACT_ATOMS: atom_id res chain seq x y z
N ASP A 1 8.92 -13.92 -14.32
CA ASP A 1 9.92 -13.39 -13.38
C ASP A 1 10.02 -11.89 -13.61
N PHE A 2 10.02 -11.08 -12.56
CA PHE A 2 10.03 -9.61 -12.68
C PHE A 2 10.81 -8.98 -11.52
N GLU A 3 11.20 -7.72 -11.67
CA GLU A 3 11.84 -6.93 -10.62
C GLU A 3 11.16 -5.55 -10.55
N LEU A 4 10.87 -5.08 -9.34
CA LEU A 4 10.32 -3.75 -9.11
C LEU A 4 11.46 -2.77 -8.82
N VAL A 5 11.80 -1.92 -9.79
CA VAL A 5 12.79 -0.86 -9.58
C VAL A 5 12.08 0.41 -9.09
N VAL A 6 12.58 0.97 -7.98
CA VAL A 6 12.09 2.23 -7.41
C VAL A 6 13.14 3.33 -7.57
N ILE A 7 12.68 4.52 -7.93
CA ILE A 7 13.53 5.67 -8.22
C ILE A 7 12.97 6.87 -7.44
N LEU A 8 13.85 7.55 -6.70
CA LEU A 8 13.57 8.85 -6.09
C LEU A 8 14.49 9.89 -6.71
N GLU A 9 13.92 10.87 -7.40
CA GLU A 9 14.64 12.00 -7.98
C GLU A 9 14.35 13.28 -7.21
N GLY A 10 15.38 14.10 -7.01
CA GLY A 10 15.24 15.37 -6.33
C GLY A 10 16.49 16.22 -6.43
N MET A 11 16.37 17.49 -6.04
CA MET A 11 17.50 18.40 -5.92
C MET A 11 17.98 18.42 -4.48
N VAL A 12 19.28 18.23 -4.27
CA VAL A 12 19.88 18.37 -2.94
C VAL A 12 20.08 19.86 -2.69
N GLU A 13 19.31 20.41 -1.75
CA GLU A 13 19.30 21.84 -1.44
C GLU A 13 20.71 22.38 -1.14
N ALA A 14 21.49 21.64 -0.37
CA ALA A 14 22.84 22.04 0.04
C ALA A 14 23.85 22.17 -1.13
N THR A 15 23.62 21.50 -2.26
CA THR A 15 24.57 21.44 -3.38
C THR A 15 24.01 21.98 -4.69
N ALA A 16 22.71 22.24 -4.74
CA ALA A 16 21.97 22.56 -5.95
C ALA A 16 22.15 21.54 -7.10
N MET A 17 22.51 20.29 -6.78
CA MET A 17 22.66 19.22 -7.75
C MET A 17 21.42 18.33 -7.79
N THR A 18 21.04 17.88 -8.98
CA THR A 18 20.05 16.82 -9.14
C THR A 18 20.64 15.48 -8.69
N THR A 19 19.86 14.70 -7.96
CA THR A 19 20.21 13.38 -7.44
C THR A 19 19.12 12.39 -7.76
N GLN A 20 19.53 11.17 -8.10
CA GLN A 20 18.65 10.03 -8.31
C GLN A 20 19.08 8.90 -7.37
N CYS A 21 18.20 8.55 -6.43
CA CYS A 21 18.35 7.36 -5.60
C CYS A 21 17.58 6.20 -6.26
N ARG A 22 18.18 5.02 -6.30
CA ARG A 22 17.60 3.81 -6.90
C ARG A 22 17.68 2.65 -5.93
N SER A 23 16.63 1.83 -5.90
CA SER A 23 16.60 0.55 -5.20
C SER A 23 15.70 -0.41 -6.00
N SER A 24 15.68 -1.68 -5.63
CA SER A 24 14.81 -2.67 -6.29
C SER A 24 14.35 -3.76 -5.35
N TYR A 25 13.28 -4.44 -5.76
CA TYR A 25 12.68 -5.56 -5.04
C TYR A 25 12.35 -6.71 -6.00
N LEU A 26 12.82 -7.90 -5.67
CA LEU A 26 12.41 -9.15 -6.29
C LEU A 26 11.01 -9.57 -5.79
N PRO A 27 10.31 -10.48 -6.49
CA PRO A 27 8.95 -10.87 -6.08
C PRO A 27 8.89 -11.47 -4.68
N GLY A 28 9.96 -12.16 -4.25
CA GLY A 28 10.07 -12.74 -2.90
C GLY A 28 10.32 -11.71 -1.78
N GLU A 29 10.66 -10.47 -2.12
CA GLU A 29 10.88 -9.38 -1.15
C GLU A 29 9.61 -8.54 -0.94
N LEU A 30 8.57 -8.77 -1.76
CA LEU A 30 7.27 -8.13 -1.63
C LEU A 30 6.42 -8.87 -0.59
N LEU A 31 6.32 -8.30 0.61
CA LEU A 31 5.56 -8.86 1.71
C LEU A 31 4.05 -8.60 1.54
N TRP A 32 3.34 -9.53 0.90
CA TRP A 32 1.89 -9.43 0.72
C TRP A 32 1.16 -9.51 2.07
N GLY A 33 0.19 -8.60 2.29
CA GLY A 33 -0.54 -8.54 3.55
C GLY A 33 0.25 -7.95 4.71
N HIS A 34 1.29 -7.18 4.44
CA HIS A 34 2.02 -6.42 5.46
C HIS A 34 1.75 -4.91 5.36
N ARG A 35 1.94 -4.22 6.49
CA ARG A 35 1.99 -2.75 6.56
C ARG A 35 3.25 -2.31 7.29
N PHE A 36 3.79 -1.16 6.90
CA PHE A 36 4.89 -0.53 7.63
C PHE A 36 4.43 -0.08 9.03
N GLU A 37 5.32 -0.22 10.01
CA GLU A 37 5.10 0.36 11.33
C GLU A 37 5.15 1.90 11.25
N PRO A 38 4.34 2.63 12.06
CA PRO A 38 4.42 4.08 12.12
C PRO A 38 5.82 4.54 12.54
N VAL A 39 6.37 5.52 11.82
CA VAL A 39 7.68 6.11 12.16
C VAL A 39 7.55 7.48 12.80
N LEU A 40 6.43 8.18 12.61
CA LEU A 40 6.21 9.55 13.04
C LEU A 40 5.31 9.58 14.27
N PHE A 41 5.78 10.21 15.34
CA PHE A 41 5.06 10.30 16.61
C PHE A 41 5.04 11.75 17.09
N GLN A 42 3.90 12.20 17.60
CA GLN A 42 3.81 13.51 18.23
C GLN A 42 4.26 13.41 19.69
N ARG A 43 5.19 14.27 20.11
CA ARG A 43 5.62 14.45 21.49
C ARG A 43 5.42 15.91 21.91
N GLY A 44 4.34 16.16 22.63
CA GLY A 44 3.93 17.52 22.99
C GLY A 44 3.58 18.34 21.75
N SER A 45 4.34 19.41 21.50
CA SER A 45 4.17 20.30 20.35
C SER A 45 5.07 19.96 19.14
N GLN A 46 5.86 18.89 19.21
CA GLN A 46 6.81 18.50 18.18
C GLN A 46 6.48 17.12 17.63
N TYR A 47 7.02 16.83 16.44
CA TYR A 47 7.01 15.50 15.85
C TYR A 47 8.41 14.90 15.89
N GLU A 48 8.48 13.62 16.25
CA GLU A 48 9.70 12.83 16.27
C GLU A 48 9.58 11.67 15.28
N VAL A 49 10.69 11.39 14.58
CA VAL A 49 10.80 10.26 13.67
C VAL A 49 11.69 9.19 14.29
N ASP A 50 11.16 7.99 14.51
CA ASP A 50 11.93 6.85 15.00
C ASP A 50 12.34 5.93 13.84
N TYR A 51 13.55 6.14 13.33
CA TYR A 51 14.11 5.38 12.22
C TYR A 51 14.32 3.89 12.50
N ARG A 52 14.25 3.44 13.76
CA ARG A 52 14.32 2.01 14.08
C ARG A 52 13.11 1.23 13.56
N HIS A 53 11.99 1.91 13.33
CA HIS A 53 10.77 1.35 12.76
C HIS A 53 10.72 1.45 11.22
N PHE A 54 11.68 2.14 10.58
CA PHE A 54 11.61 2.50 9.16
C PHE A 54 11.44 1.30 8.22
N HIS A 55 12.14 0.20 8.49
CA HIS A 55 12.03 -1.03 7.70
C HIS A 55 11.08 -2.06 8.31
N ARG A 56 10.48 -1.79 9.48
CA ARG A 56 9.67 -2.77 10.18
C ARG A 56 8.28 -2.84 9.57
N THR A 57 7.76 -4.06 9.51
CA THR A 57 6.41 -4.32 9.04
C THR A 57 5.69 -5.27 9.99
N TYR A 58 4.37 -5.26 9.95
CA TYR A 58 3.51 -6.20 10.65
C TYR A 58 2.49 -6.81 9.71
N GLU A 59 2.10 -8.05 9.98
CA GLU A 59 1.07 -8.78 9.23
C GLU A 59 -0.31 -8.17 9.47
N VAL A 60 -1.13 -8.14 8.42
CA VAL A 60 -2.52 -7.70 8.43
C VAL A 60 -3.42 -8.90 8.12
N PRO A 61 -4.01 -9.53 9.16
CA PRO A 61 -4.95 -10.62 8.99
C PRO A 61 -6.14 -10.20 8.13
N GLY A 62 -6.61 -11.12 7.30
CA GLY A 62 -7.75 -10.88 6.41
C GLY A 62 -7.40 -10.10 5.13
N THR A 63 -6.11 -9.85 4.85
CA THR A 63 -5.71 -9.36 3.53
C THR A 63 -6.14 -10.35 2.44
N PRO A 64 -6.90 -9.93 1.41
CA PRO A 64 -7.30 -10.82 0.32
C PRO A 64 -6.08 -11.42 -0.39
N VAL A 65 -6.13 -12.70 -0.71
CA VAL A 65 -5.06 -13.44 -1.42
C VAL A 65 -5.32 -13.55 -2.93
N CYS A 66 -6.28 -12.80 -3.43
CA CYS A 66 -6.60 -12.70 -4.86
C CYS A 66 -5.97 -11.45 -5.47
N SER A 67 -5.84 -11.45 -6.79
CA SER A 67 -5.44 -10.27 -7.55
C SER A 67 -6.46 -9.13 -7.40
N ALA A 68 -6.04 -7.90 -7.71
CA ALA A 68 -6.95 -6.75 -7.74
C ALA A 68 -8.13 -6.98 -8.71
N LYS A 69 -7.86 -7.58 -9.87
CA LYS A 69 -8.88 -7.93 -10.88
C LYS A 69 -9.95 -8.86 -10.30
N GLU A 70 -9.56 -9.95 -9.66
CA GLU A 70 -10.50 -10.90 -9.06
C GLU A 70 -11.28 -10.27 -7.90
N LEU A 71 -10.66 -9.36 -7.15
CA LEU A 71 -11.32 -8.64 -6.07
C LEU A 71 -12.43 -7.73 -6.63
N ASP A 72 -12.15 -7.01 -7.71
CA ASP A 72 -13.11 -6.14 -8.41
C ASP A 72 -14.27 -6.97 -8.99
N GLU A 73 -13.97 -8.07 -9.68
CA GLU A 73 -14.99 -8.97 -10.24
C GLU A 73 -15.94 -9.52 -9.16
N ARG A 74 -15.41 -9.84 -7.96
CA ARG A 74 -16.23 -10.29 -6.81
C ARG A 74 -17.09 -9.17 -6.26
N ALA A 75 -16.56 -7.95 -6.18
CA ALA A 75 -17.32 -6.77 -5.75
C ALA A 75 -18.48 -6.47 -6.72
N GLU A 76 -18.22 -6.57 -8.02
CA GLU A 76 -19.24 -6.41 -9.06
C GLU A 76 -20.34 -7.48 -8.95
N GLN A 77 -19.97 -8.76 -8.81
CA GLN A 77 -20.92 -9.86 -8.63
C GLN A 77 -21.79 -9.70 -7.39
N ALA A 78 -21.21 -9.25 -6.27
CA ALA A 78 -21.96 -8.94 -5.05
C ALA A 78 -22.97 -7.81 -5.28
N SER A 79 -22.59 -6.77 -6.03
CA SER A 79 -23.47 -5.65 -6.37
C SER A 79 -24.63 -6.07 -7.30
N HIS A 80 -24.37 -6.95 -8.27
CA HIS A 80 -25.39 -7.50 -9.17
C HIS A 80 -26.38 -8.39 -8.43
N SER A 81 -25.90 -9.19 -7.49
CA SER A 81 -26.72 -10.07 -6.64
C SER A 81 -27.64 -9.27 -5.70
N LEU A 82 -27.17 -8.13 -5.18
CA LEU A 82 -28.01 -7.21 -4.41
C LEU A 82 -29.12 -6.59 -5.27
N LYS A 83 -28.82 -6.22 -6.52
CA LYS A 83 -29.83 -5.65 -7.45
C LYS A 83 -30.86 -6.68 -7.90
N SER A 84 -30.48 -7.93 -8.11
CA SER A 84 -31.42 -9.01 -8.48
C SER A 84 -32.28 -9.50 -7.30
N SER A 85 -31.84 -9.28 -6.06
CA SER A 85 -32.57 -9.64 -4.84
C SER A 85 -33.69 -8.66 -4.47
N PHE A 86 -33.84 -7.54 -5.20
CA PHE A 86 -35.00 -6.65 -5.10
C PHE A 86 -35.94 -6.76 -6.33
N PRO A 87 -36.66 -7.88 -6.53
CA PRO A 87 -37.79 -7.89 -7.45
C PRO A 87 -39.03 -7.40 -6.70
N GLY A 88 -39.45 -6.16 -6.96
CA GLY A 88 -40.83 -5.69 -6.73
C GLY A 88 -41.19 -5.24 -5.31
N SER A 89 -41.08 -3.94 -5.06
CA SER A 89 -42.11 -3.23 -4.30
C SER A 89 -42.50 -2.00 -5.10
N LEU A 90 -43.65 -2.07 -5.76
CA LEU A 90 -44.70 -1.05 -5.82
C LEU A 90 -45.79 -1.59 -6.76
N THR A 91 -46.81 -2.20 -6.15
CA THR A 91 -48.21 -2.02 -6.57
C THR A 91 -48.61 -0.56 -6.46
#